data_AF-A0AAU0P580-F1
#
_entry.id   AF-A0AAU0P580-F1
#
_cell.length_a   1.000
_cell.length_b   1.000
_cell.length_c   1.000
_cell.angle_alpha   90.00
_cell.angle_beta   90.00
_cell.angle_gamma   90.00
#
_symmetry.space_group_name_H-M   'P 1'
#
loop_
_entity.id
_entity.type
_entity.pdbx_description
1 polymer ?
#
loop_
_entity_poly.entity_id
_entity_poly.type
_entity_poly.pdbx_seq_one_letter_code
_entity_poly.pdbx_strand_id
1 'polypeptide(L)' 'MSTITKIEELDLAGTKKGKIVISNVTEPYGANTADIVSIAIALNGEDVQWKAHIPYENIDGLIEALNKAKNLKK' A
#
# COMPACT_ATOMS: atom_id res chain seq x y z
N MET A 1 13.40 10.27 12.18
CA MET A 1 13.54 8.98 11.49
C MET A 1 12.15 8.57 11.07
N SER A 2 11.93 8.25 9.81
CA SER A 2 10.59 7.86 9.32
C SER A 2 10.15 6.56 9.98
N THR A 3 8.94 6.55 10.52
CA THR A 3 8.38 5.41 11.24
C THR A 3 7.39 4.70 10.34
N ILE A 4 7.58 3.40 10.14
CA ILE A 4 6.67 2.57 9.34
C ILE A 4 5.77 1.78 10.30
N THR A 5 4.47 1.99 10.22
CA THR A 5 3.46 1.28 11.00
C THR A 5 2.61 0.44 10.07
N LYS A 6 2.64 -0.88 10.21
CA LYS A 6 1.78 -1.79 9.42
C LYS A 6 0.32 -1.57 9.83
N ILE A 7 -0.52 -1.31 8.83
CA ILE A 7 -1.98 -1.15 8.98
C ILE A 7 -2.65 -2.49 8.74
N GLU A 8 -2.37 -3.10 7.59
CA GLU A 8 -3.03 -4.34 7.16
C GLU A 8 -2.11 -5.21 6.30
N GLU A 9 -2.40 -6.50 6.25
CA GLU A 9 -1.75 -7.45 5.35
C GLU A 9 -2.80 -8.38 4.75
N LEU A 10 -2.72 -8.57 3.44
CA LEU A 10 -3.63 -9.38 2.65
C LEU A 10 -2.81 -10.42 1.88
N ASP A 11 -3.38 -11.61 1.67
CA ASP A 11 -2.75 -12.60 0.80
C ASP A 11 -2.97 -12.22 -0.67
N LEU A 12 -1.90 -12.31 -1.46
CA LEU A 12 -1.92 -12.01 -2.89
C LEU A 12 -2.57 -13.17 -3.65
N ALA A 13 -3.79 -12.95 -4.14
CA ALA A 13 -4.50 -13.92 -4.96
C ALA A 13 -3.69 -14.35 -6.19
N GLY A 14 -3.64 -15.67 -6.43
CA GLY A 14 -2.86 -16.26 -7.54
C GLY A 14 -1.44 -16.69 -7.15
N THR A 15 -1.01 -16.47 -5.92
CA THR A 15 0.27 -16.96 -5.39
C THR A 15 0.05 -17.81 -4.13
N LYS A 16 1.00 -18.70 -3.81
CA LYS A 16 0.93 -19.52 -2.58
C LYS A 16 1.40 -18.80 -1.33
N LYS A 17 2.24 -17.77 -1.49
CA LYS A 17 2.93 -17.08 -0.38
C LYS A 17 2.94 -15.56 -0.53
N GLY A 18 2.40 -15.02 -1.62
CA GLY A 18 2.48 -13.59 -1.85
C GLY A 18 1.60 -12.82 -0.89
N LYS A 19 2.04 -11.61 -0.54
CA LYS A 19 1.42 -10.74 0.45
C LYS A 19 1.35 -9.32 -0.09
N ILE A 20 0.25 -8.65 0.20
CA ILE A 20 0.06 -7.22 0.01
C ILE A 20 0.06 -6.60 1.41
N VAL A 21 1.04 -5.76 1.70
CA VAL A 21 1.20 -5.11 3.00
C VAL A 21 0.92 -3.63 2.85
N ILE A 22 0.01 -3.12 3.67
CA ILE A 22 -0.37 -1.71 3.70
C ILE A 22 0.17 -1.13 5.01
N SER A 23 0.97 -0.08 4.92
CA SER A 23 1.64 0.54 6.07
C SER A 23 1.54 2.06 6.02
N ASN A 24 1.32 2.70 7.16
CA ASN A 24 1.55 4.13 7.32
C ASN A 24 3.06 4.39 7.37
N VAL A 25 3.52 5.46 6.72
CA VAL A 25 4.88 5.96 6.86
C VAL A 25 4.81 7.40 7.34
N THR A 26 5.23 7.62 8.58
CA THR A 26 5.29 8.94 9.21
C THR A 26 6.57 9.65 8.84
N GLU A 27 6.45 10.92 8.47
CA GLU A 27 7.58 11.79 8.09
C GLU A 27 8.54 11.14 7.05
N PRO A 28 8.03 10.58 5.94
CA PRO A 28 8.82 9.83 4.97
C PRO A 28 9.97 10.65 4.35
N TYR A 29 9.79 11.97 4.26
CA TYR A 29 10.72 12.90 3.62
C TYR A 29 11.38 13.87 4.63
N GLY A 30 11.27 13.61 5.93
CA GLY A 30 11.87 14.44 6.99
C GLY A 30 10.85 15.07 7.92
N ALA A 31 11.34 15.80 8.92
CA ALA A 31 10.50 16.34 9.98
C ALA A 31 9.44 17.31 9.44
N ASN A 32 8.21 17.23 9.93
CA ASN A 32 7.03 18.00 9.48
C ASN A 32 6.58 17.73 8.03
N THR A 33 7.01 16.62 7.42
CA THR A 33 6.43 16.19 6.14
C THR A 33 5.17 15.38 6.37
N ALA A 34 4.20 15.51 5.46
CA ALA A 34 2.94 14.79 5.58
C ALA A 34 3.16 13.28 5.55
N ASP A 35 2.40 12.58 6.38
CA ASP A 35 2.37 11.12 6.39
C ASP A 35 1.85 10.60 5.04
N ILE A 36 2.24 9.37 4.71
CA ILE A 36 1.79 8.69 3.49
C ILE A 36 1.38 7.25 3.81
N VAL A 37 0.53 6.68 2.97
CA VAL A 37 0.30 5.24 2.95
C VAL A 37 1.27 4.61 1.95
N SER A 38 1.93 3.54 2.37
CA SER A 38 2.75 2.70 1.51
C SER A 38 2.05 1.37 1.28
N ILE A 39 1.89 0.98 0.00
CA ILE A 39 1.43 -0.36 -0.38
C ILE A 39 2.63 -1.13 -0.92
N ALA A 40 2.95 -2.25 -0.29
CA ALA A 40 4.03 -3.15 -0.67
C ALA A 40 3.43 -4.49 -1.15
N ILE A 41 3.95 -5.02 -2.26
CA ILE A 41 3.55 -6.32 -2.81
C ILE A 41 4.78 -7.22 -2.85
N ALA A 42 4.69 -8.34 -2.15
CA ALA A 42 5.69 -9.40 -2.14
C ALA A 42 5.12 -10.65 -2.81
N LEU A 43 5.77 -11.22 -3.82
CA LEU A 43 5.29 -12.47 -4.45
C LEU A 43 5.60 -13.73 -3.62
N ASN A 44 6.69 -13.67 -2.86
CA ASN A 44 7.19 -14.80 -2.07
C ASN A 44 6.90 -14.65 -0.56
N GLY A 45 6.26 -13.54 -0.16
CA GLY A 45 5.91 -13.23 1.23
C GLY A 45 6.99 -12.52 2.05
N GLU A 46 8.22 -12.50 1.55
CA GLU A 46 9.37 -11.88 2.22
C GLU A 46 9.92 -10.67 1.44
N ASP A 47 10.17 -10.86 0.15
CA ASP A 47 10.78 -9.82 -0.70
C ASP A 47 9.72 -8.94 -1.37
N VAL A 48 9.71 -7.65 -1.00
CA VAL A 48 8.82 -6.64 -1.57
C VAL A 48 9.32 -6.26 -2.96
N GLN A 49 8.62 -6.72 -4.00
CA GLN A 49 8.98 -6.45 -5.39
C GLN A 49 8.42 -5.12 -5.89
N TRP A 50 7.24 -4.74 -5.39
CA TRP A 50 6.62 -3.47 -5.74
C TRP A 50 6.27 -2.69 -4.49
N LYS A 51 6.53 -1.39 -4.50
CA LYS A 51 6.18 -0.46 -3.43
C LYS A 51 5.65 0.83 -4.03
N ALA A 52 4.48 1.27 -3.58
CA ALA A 52 3.88 2.54 -3.97
C ALA A 52 3.69 3.41 -2.75
N HIS A 53 4.08 4.68 -2.85
CA HIS A 53 3.83 5.73 -1.87
C HIS A 53 2.64 6.57 -2.32
N ILE A 54 1.62 6.64 -1.47
CA ILE A 54 0.35 7.29 -1.76
C ILE A 54 0.10 8.32 -0.66
N PRO A 55 0.06 9.62 -0.98
CA PRO A 55 -0.35 10.64 -0.03
C PRO A 55 -1.77 10.40 0.48
N TYR A 56 -2.04 10.69 1.76
CA TYR A 56 -3.38 10.52 2.33
C TYR A 56 -4.45 11.31 1.57
N GLU A 57 -4.10 12.49 1.06
CA GLU A 57 -4.98 13.35 0.26
C GLU A 57 -5.49 12.67 -1.02
N ASN A 58 -4.81 11.63 -1.51
CA ASN A 58 -5.21 10.91 -2.72
C ASN A 58 -5.93 9.58 -2.43
N ILE A 59 -6.12 9.20 -1.16
CA ILE A 59 -6.67 7.89 -0.79
C ILE A 59 -8.11 7.71 -1.27
N ASP A 60 -8.96 8.72 -1.13
CA ASP A 60 -10.35 8.63 -1.58
C ASP A 60 -10.43 8.41 -3.10
N GLY A 61 -9.69 9.19 -3.88
CA GLY A 61 -9.64 9.04 -5.34
C GLY A 61 -9.07 7.68 -5.77
N LEU A 62 -8.09 7.16 -5.04
CA LEU A 62 -7.55 5.81 -5.28
C LEU A 62 -8.61 4.73 -4.99
N ILE A 63 -9.31 4.83 -3.86
CA ILE A 63 -10.38 3.89 -3.49
C ILE A 63 -11.50 3.91 -4.54
N GLU A 64 -11.89 5.09 -5.02
CA GLU A 64 -12.86 5.22 -6.10
C GLU A 64 -12.38 4.54 -7.39
N ALA A 65 -11.12 4.75 -7.78
CA ALA A 65 -10.54 4.12 -8.97
C ALA A 65 -10.49 2.59 -8.84
N LEU A 66 -10.08 2.07 -7.69
CA LEU A 66 -10.06 0.63 -7.41
C LEU A 66 -11.46 0.02 -7.42
N ASN A 67 -12.45 0.70 -6.85
CA ASN A 67 -13.85 0.27 -6.91
C ASN A 67 -14.39 0.26 -8.34
N LYS A 68 -14.09 1.29 -9.15
CA LYS A 68 -14.43 1.30 -10.58
C LYS A 68 -13.79 0.12 -11.30
N ALA A 69 -12.50 -0.14 -11.08
CA ALA A 69 -11.80 -1.29 -11.67
C ALA A 69 -12.44 -2.63 -11.30
N LYS A 70 -12.82 -2.82 -10.02
CA LYS A 70 -13.56 -4.00 -9.56
C LYS A 70 -14.88 -4.19 -10.30
N ASN A 71 -15.63 -3.11 -10.50
CA ASN A 71 -16.93 -3.13 -11.20
C ASN A 71 -16.80 -3.31 -12.72
N LEU A 72 -15.69 -2.87 -13.32
CA LEU A 72 -15.40 -3.03 -14.75
C LEU A 72 -14.97 -4.46 -15.10
N LYS A 73 -14.43 -5.22 -14.15
CA LYS A 73 -13.97 -6.61 -14.33
C LYS A 73 -15.13 -7.63 -14.40
N LYS A 74 -16.25 -7.25 -15.03
CA LYS A 74 -17.37 -8.15 -15.34
C LYS A 74 -16.95 -9.22 -16.35
#